data_AF-A0A8D8JL96-F1
#
_entry.id   AF-A0A8D8JL96-F1
#
_cell.length_a   1.000
_cell.length_b   1.000
_cell.length_c   1.000
_cell.angle_alpha   90.00
_cell.angle_beta   90.00
_cell.angle_gamma   90.00
#
_symmetry.space_group_name_H-M   'P 1'
#
loop_
_entity.id
_entity.type
_entity.pdbx_description
1 polymer ?
#
loop_
_entity_poly.entity_id
_entity_poly.type
_entity_poly.pdbx_seq_one_letter_code
_entity_poly.pdbx_strand_id
1 'polypeptide(L)'
;MSQFRKFGMKYDQQQEHQNCAGLVLTKMILKEHLLSIRFLSPSFIRASVLIAIHLIQYYIESLWHKYCPVFARPVVKIDAGKLRGLSQRLSNGKPYHFFKGIPYAEPPVGELRFKPPVALERFGEPMLDCSVHRSWCMQLTFPMNIVIGSEDGLFLNVYTPEIHGDQVESMKRLPVMIYVHGGAFQEGAGDSFVYNPLPLLEEGVVVVTLNYRLGPLGFLCLPEAGIYGNMGLKDQRMAFRWVQQNISQFGGDPNNVTVFGASAGSTSVQMHYQSEQSR
;
A
#
# COMPACT_ATOMS: atom_id res chain seq x y z
N MET A 1 -2.07 -92.54 10.77
CA MET A 1 -3.29 -93.16 11.35
C MET A 1 -4.36 -92.09 11.54
N SER A 2 -5.58 -92.37 11.04
CA SER A 2 -6.92 -91.80 11.36
C SER A 2 -7.10 -90.29 11.54
N GLN A 3 -7.80 -89.61 10.62
CA GLN A 3 -9.26 -89.33 10.61
C GLN A 3 -9.80 -88.35 11.67
N PHE A 4 -10.01 -87.09 11.23
CA PHE A 4 -11.30 -86.37 11.08
C PHE A 4 -12.43 -86.37 12.14
N ARG A 5 -13.02 -85.16 12.27
CA ARG A 5 -14.37 -84.71 12.75
C ARG A 5 -14.47 -84.31 14.24
N LYS A 6 -15.23 -83.28 14.69
CA LYS A 6 -16.00 -82.13 14.13
C LYS A 6 -16.59 -81.36 15.34
N PHE A 7 -17.20 -80.17 15.07
CA PHE A 7 -18.04 -79.25 15.89
C PHE A 7 -17.30 -77.93 16.23
N GLY A 8 -17.61 -76.72 15.71
CA GLY A 8 -18.82 -76.14 15.11
C GLY A 8 -19.83 -75.75 16.20
N MET A 9 -20.44 -74.57 16.33
CA MET A 9 -20.55 -73.29 15.61
C MET A 9 -21.27 -72.32 16.57
N LYS A 10 -21.06 -71.01 16.44
CA LYS A 10 -22.10 -69.94 16.39
C LYS A 10 -21.41 -68.59 16.52
N TYR A 11 -21.41 -67.79 15.46
CA TYR A 11 -21.34 -66.31 15.44
C TYR A 11 -20.86 -65.90 14.03
N ASP A 12 -21.76 -65.83 13.04
CA ASP A 12 -21.51 -64.97 11.85
C ASP A 12 -22.74 -64.83 10.93
N GLN A 13 -23.74 -64.02 11.31
CA GLN A 13 -24.80 -63.60 10.38
C GLN A 13 -25.20 -62.13 10.50
N GLN A 14 -24.69 -61.37 11.47
CA GLN A 14 -25.02 -59.94 11.62
C GLN A 14 -24.02 -59.00 10.93
N GLN A 15 -22.81 -59.47 10.58
CA GLN A 15 -21.74 -58.59 10.09
C GLN A 15 -21.74 -58.38 8.57
N GLU A 16 -22.28 -59.33 7.79
CA GLU A 16 -22.38 -59.20 6.33
C GLU A 16 -23.48 -58.20 5.88
N HIS A 17 -24.55 -58.03 6.66
CA HIS A 17 -25.65 -57.13 6.29
C HIS A 17 -25.28 -55.64 6.40
N GLN A 18 -24.37 -55.25 7.31
CA GLN A 18 -23.94 -53.85 7.45
C GLN A 18 -22.98 -53.40 6.35
N ASN A 19 -22.11 -54.29 5.85
CA ASN A 19 -21.14 -53.95 4.80
C ASN A 19 -21.81 -53.78 3.42
N CYS A 20 -22.87 -54.55 3.12
CA CYS A 20 -23.63 -54.37 1.89
C CYS A 20 -24.41 -53.03 1.87
N ALA A 21 -24.95 -52.58 3.01
CA ALA A 21 -25.68 -51.32 3.10
C ALA A 21 -24.78 -50.09 2.90
N GLY A 22 -23.57 -50.10 3.48
CA GLY A 22 -22.59 -49.01 3.31
C GLY A 22 -22.08 -48.86 1.88
N LEU A 23 -21.84 -49.98 1.18
CA LEU A 23 -21.39 -49.94 -0.22
C LEU A 23 -22.49 -49.45 -1.18
N VAL A 24 -23.75 -49.78 -0.88
CA VAL A 24 -24.92 -49.30 -1.64
C VAL A 24 -25.15 -47.80 -1.42
N LEU A 25 -25.03 -47.33 -0.18
CA LEU A 25 -25.18 -45.90 0.16
C LEU A 25 -24.09 -45.05 -0.49
N THR A 26 -22.83 -45.52 -0.46
CA THR A 26 -21.70 -44.81 -1.09
C THR A 26 -21.84 -44.78 -2.62
N LYS A 27 -22.31 -45.88 -3.23
CA LYS A 27 -22.64 -45.91 -4.67
C LYS A 27 -23.82 -45.00 -5.02
N MET A 28 -24.84 -44.89 -4.17
CA MET A 28 -25.97 -43.97 -4.35
C MET A 28 -25.52 -42.50 -4.27
N ILE A 29 -24.72 -42.14 -3.27
CA ILE A 29 -24.19 -40.78 -3.11
C ILE A 29 -23.30 -40.40 -4.30
N LEU A 30 -22.44 -41.31 -4.77
CA LEU A 30 -21.64 -41.08 -5.99
C LEU A 30 -22.54 -40.92 -7.22
N LYS A 31 -23.62 -41.70 -7.34
CA LYS A 31 -24.57 -41.61 -8.45
C LYS A 31 -25.34 -40.31 -8.42
N GLU A 32 -25.78 -39.83 -7.26
CA GLU A 32 -26.47 -38.55 -7.10
C GLU A 32 -25.55 -37.36 -7.38
N HIS A 33 -24.29 -37.40 -6.92
CA HIS A 33 -23.29 -36.40 -7.31
C HIS A 33 -22.99 -36.43 -8.81
N LEU A 34 -22.85 -37.61 -9.42
CA LEU A 34 -22.67 -37.73 -10.88
C LEU A 34 -23.92 -37.30 -11.67
N LEU A 35 -25.13 -37.46 -11.11
CA LEU A 35 -26.38 -36.95 -11.68
C LEU A 35 -26.51 -35.43 -11.53
N SER A 36 -26.00 -34.83 -10.44
CA SER A 36 -25.95 -33.36 -10.29
C SER A 36 -25.08 -32.68 -11.36
N ILE A 37 -24.05 -33.38 -11.85
CA ILE A 37 -23.19 -32.93 -12.97
C ILE A 37 -23.96 -33.00 -14.31
N ARG A 38 -24.97 -33.88 -14.45
CA ARG A 38 -25.83 -33.96 -15.65
C ARG A 38 -26.83 -32.81 -15.80
N PHE A 39 -26.94 -31.93 -14.81
CA PHE A 39 -27.82 -30.75 -14.85
C PHE A 39 -27.10 -29.42 -15.12
N LEU A 40 -25.80 -29.46 -15.36
CA LEU A 40 -25.10 -28.27 -15.82
C LEU A 40 -25.50 -27.98 -17.27
N SER A 41 -26.29 -26.93 -17.46
CA SER A 41 -26.66 -26.50 -18.81
C SER A 41 -25.39 -26.21 -19.62
N PRO A 42 -25.39 -26.43 -20.94
CA PRO A 42 -24.26 -26.06 -21.80
C PRO A 42 -23.81 -24.61 -21.59
N SER A 43 -24.75 -23.72 -21.25
CA SER A 43 -24.50 -22.32 -20.90
C SER A 43 -23.69 -22.15 -19.62
N PHE A 44 -23.96 -22.94 -18.57
CA PHE A 44 -23.21 -22.89 -17.31
C PHE A 44 -21.78 -23.42 -17.46
N ILE A 45 -21.61 -24.51 -18.21
CA ILE A 45 -20.29 -25.05 -18.55
C ILE A 45 -19.49 -24.00 -19.34
N ARG A 46 -20.11 -23.38 -20.36
CA ARG A 46 -19.49 -22.32 -21.15
C ARG A 46 -19.09 -21.11 -20.30
N ALA A 47 -19.94 -20.67 -19.39
CA ALA A 47 -19.64 -19.56 -18.48
C ALA A 47 -18.47 -19.89 -17.54
N SER A 48 -18.45 -21.11 -16.99
CA SER A 48 -17.38 -21.56 -16.09
C SER A 48 -16.03 -21.67 -16.80
N VAL A 49 -16.03 -22.18 -18.04
CA VAL A 49 -14.83 -22.22 -18.89
C VAL A 49 -14.36 -20.81 -19.23
N LEU A 50 -15.26 -19.88 -19.57
CA LEU A 50 -14.89 -18.49 -19.84
C LEU A 50 -14.29 -17.82 -18.60
N ILE A 51 -14.88 -17.99 -17.42
CA ILE A 51 -14.35 -17.45 -16.17
C ILE A 51 -12.96 -18.03 -15.90
N ALA A 52 -12.77 -19.34 -16.05
CA ALA A 52 -11.46 -19.98 -15.87
C ALA A 52 -10.42 -19.44 -16.86
N ILE A 53 -10.78 -19.24 -18.13
CA ILE A 53 -9.90 -18.63 -19.14
C ILE A 53 -9.52 -17.21 -18.73
N HIS A 54 -10.47 -16.38 -18.29
CA HIS A 54 -10.17 -15.00 -17.85
C HIS A 54 -9.28 -14.98 -16.59
N LEU A 55 -9.49 -15.92 -15.65
CA LEU A 55 -8.63 -16.05 -14.47
C LEU A 55 -7.21 -16.51 -14.83
N ILE A 56 -7.09 -17.45 -15.76
CA ILE A 56 -5.78 -17.90 -16.27
C ILE A 56 -5.09 -16.77 -17.03
N GLN A 57 -5.81 -16.05 -17.89
CA GLN A 57 -5.27 -14.91 -18.63
C GLN A 57 -4.81 -13.81 -17.68
N TYR A 58 -5.63 -13.44 -16.70
CA TYR A 58 -5.27 -12.50 -15.64
C TYR A 58 -4.03 -12.96 -14.86
N TYR A 59 -3.95 -14.25 -14.52
CA TYR A 59 -2.80 -14.82 -13.83
C TYR A 59 -1.53 -14.78 -14.69
N ILE A 60 -1.62 -15.10 -15.99
CA ILE A 60 -0.51 -15.01 -16.94
C ILE A 60 -0.06 -13.55 -17.11
N GLU A 61 -1.00 -12.61 -17.28
CA GLU A 61 -0.70 -11.17 -17.36
C GLU A 61 -0.03 -10.67 -16.07
N SER A 62 -0.52 -11.10 -14.91
CA SER A 62 0.08 -10.80 -13.60
C SER A 62 1.50 -11.35 -13.48
N LEU A 63 1.73 -12.61 -13.88
CA LEU A 63 3.08 -13.19 -13.93
C LEU A 63 3.97 -12.48 -14.95
N TRP A 64 3.44 -12.12 -16.12
CA TRP A 64 4.17 -11.38 -17.14
C TRP A 64 4.58 -10.00 -16.62
N HIS A 65 3.69 -9.26 -15.96
CA HIS A 65 4.06 -7.98 -15.33
C HIS A 65 5.05 -8.15 -14.17
N LYS A 66 5.00 -9.28 -13.45
CA LYS A 66 5.92 -9.59 -12.35
C LYS A 66 7.33 -9.93 -12.83
N TYR A 67 7.48 -10.68 -13.93
CA TYR A 67 8.76 -11.21 -14.40
C TYR A 67 9.31 -10.54 -15.68
N CYS A 68 8.46 -9.89 -16.47
CA CYS A 68 8.79 -9.10 -17.65
C CYS A 68 8.23 -7.68 -17.48
N PRO A 69 8.84 -6.85 -16.62
CA PRO A 69 8.27 -5.55 -16.32
C PRO A 69 8.32 -4.64 -17.57
N VAL A 70 7.13 -4.29 -18.07
CA VAL A 70 6.93 -3.26 -19.12
C VAL A 70 7.43 -1.89 -18.65
N PHE A 71 7.64 -1.72 -17.35
CA PHE A 71 8.05 -0.48 -16.69
C PHE A 71 9.46 -0.61 -16.13
N ALA A 72 10.34 0.34 -16.46
CA ALA A 72 11.64 0.43 -15.78
C ALA A 72 11.43 0.64 -14.27
N ARG A 73 12.27 0.00 -13.45
CA ARG A 73 12.19 -0.01 -11.98
C ARG A 73 13.40 0.73 -11.40
N PRO A 74 13.39 2.08 -11.38
CA PRO A 74 14.52 2.84 -10.90
C PRO A 74 14.75 2.58 -9.42
N VAL A 75 16.01 2.61 -9.01
CA VAL A 75 16.42 2.45 -7.61
C VAL A 75 17.12 3.73 -7.16
N VAL A 76 16.69 4.27 -6.03
CA VAL A 76 17.28 5.43 -5.38
C VAL A 76 17.81 5.01 -4.03
N LYS A 77 19.03 5.43 -3.69
CA LYS A 77 19.63 5.16 -2.38
C LYS A 77 19.47 6.40 -1.50
N ILE A 78 18.97 6.19 -0.29
CA ILE A 78 18.94 7.19 0.78
C ILE A 78 19.59 6.60 2.03
N ASP A 79 19.75 7.41 3.08
CA ASP A 79 20.41 6.98 4.33
C ASP A 79 19.69 5.80 5.00
N ALA A 80 18.35 5.82 5.00
CA ALA A 80 17.53 4.77 5.59
C ALA A 80 17.53 3.44 4.80
N GLY A 81 17.98 3.45 3.54
CA GLY A 81 18.03 2.26 2.69
C GLY A 81 17.81 2.54 1.21
N LYS A 82 17.52 1.48 0.44
CA LYS A 82 17.22 1.60 -1.00
C LYS A 82 15.73 1.66 -1.23
N LEU A 83 15.31 2.48 -2.19
CA LEU A 83 13.92 2.62 -2.62
C LEU A 83 13.80 2.17 -4.07
N ARG A 84 12.79 1.35 -4.37
CA ARG A 84 12.50 0.92 -5.75
C ARG A 84 11.18 1.51 -6.22
N GLY A 85 11.25 2.37 -7.23
CA GLY A 85 10.10 3.05 -7.80
C GLY A 85 9.60 2.41 -9.09
N LEU A 86 8.84 3.18 -9.85
CA LEU A 86 8.38 2.85 -11.20
C LEU A 86 8.63 4.02 -12.15
N SER A 87 8.98 3.71 -13.39
CA SER A 87 9.04 4.66 -14.50
C SER A 87 7.79 4.56 -15.36
N GLN A 88 7.25 5.70 -15.75
CA GLN A 88 6.14 5.83 -16.70
C GLN A 88 6.42 6.97 -17.67
N ARG A 89 5.44 7.26 -18.54
CA ARG A 89 5.49 8.39 -19.48
C ARG A 89 4.37 9.38 -19.19
N LEU A 90 4.70 10.66 -19.25
CA LEU A 90 3.75 11.76 -19.26
C LEU A 90 2.96 11.76 -20.58
N SER A 91 1.88 12.52 -20.63
CA SER A 91 1.04 12.65 -21.83
C SER A 91 1.83 13.19 -23.03
N ASN A 92 2.83 14.04 -22.76
CA ASN A 92 3.77 14.57 -23.76
C ASN A 92 4.90 13.58 -24.17
N GLY A 93 4.88 12.34 -23.67
CA GLY A 93 5.84 11.29 -23.99
C GLY A 93 7.16 11.33 -23.21
N LYS A 94 7.44 12.38 -22.44
CA LYS A 94 8.62 12.46 -21.56
C LYS A 94 8.53 11.39 -20.46
N PRO A 95 9.65 10.77 -20.08
CA PRO A 95 9.66 9.85 -18.95
C PRO A 95 9.40 10.62 -17.65
N TYR A 96 8.83 9.93 -16.67
CA TYR A 96 8.82 10.35 -15.29
C TYR A 96 8.90 9.13 -14.38
N HIS A 97 9.28 9.36 -13.14
CA HIS A 97 9.48 8.33 -12.14
C HIS A 97 8.70 8.67 -10.88
N PHE A 98 8.25 7.64 -10.17
CA PHE A 98 7.62 7.83 -8.88
C PHE A 98 8.02 6.78 -7.86
N PHE A 99 7.99 7.22 -6.61
CA PHE A 99 8.25 6.44 -5.41
C PHE A 99 7.15 6.79 -4.41
N LYS A 100 6.21 5.88 -4.24
CA LYS A 100 5.02 6.05 -3.41
C LYS A 100 5.18 5.31 -2.09
N GLY A 101 4.55 5.83 -1.03
CA GLY A 101 4.51 5.16 0.26
C GLY A 101 5.88 5.07 0.95
N ILE A 102 6.71 6.11 0.84
CA ILE A 102 8.00 6.17 1.53
C ILE A 102 7.74 6.59 2.99
N PRO A 103 8.10 5.78 4.01
CA PRO A 103 7.97 6.19 5.39
C PRO A 103 9.02 7.26 5.72
N TYR A 104 8.57 8.39 6.27
CA TYR A 104 9.46 9.47 6.70
C TYR A 104 9.65 9.51 8.23
N ALA A 105 8.90 8.69 8.97
CA ALA A 105 8.89 8.60 10.41
C ALA A 105 8.56 7.16 10.85
N GLU A 106 8.88 6.84 12.10
CA GLU A 106 8.38 5.64 12.76
C GLU A 106 6.84 5.64 12.83
N PRO A 107 6.18 4.48 12.68
CA PRO A 107 4.73 4.38 12.81
C PRO A 107 4.28 4.90 14.19
N PRO A 108 3.35 5.88 14.27
CA PRO A 108 2.93 6.50 15.54
C PRO A 108 1.90 5.65 16.28
N VAL A 109 2.20 4.36 16.44
CA VAL A 109 1.33 3.33 17.05
C VAL A 109 1.78 3.01 18.48
N GLY A 110 0.89 2.45 19.28
CA GLY A 110 1.18 2.03 20.65
C GLY A 110 1.71 3.20 21.48
N GLU A 111 2.92 3.04 22.05
CA GLU A 111 3.57 4.07 22.88
C GLU A 111 3.90 5.36 22.13
N LEU A 112 3.94 5.36 20.79
CA LEU A 112 4.17 6.56 19.98
C LEU A 112 2.89 7.32 19.64
N ARG A 113 1.72 6.75 19.99
CA ARG A 113 0.44 7.44 19.81
C ARG A 113 0.44 8.75 20.59
N PHE A 114 0.00 9.83 19.96
CA PHE A 114 0.00 11.20 20.48
C PHE A 114 1.38 11.78 20.84
N LYS A 115 2.49 11.10 20.57
CA LYS A 115 3.85 11.65 20.74
C LYS A 115 4.33 12.33 19.47
N PRO A 116 5.31 13.26 19.57
CA PRO A 116 5.99 13.79 18.39
C PRO A 116 6.52 12.66 17.51
N PRO A 117 6.50 12.82 16.17
CA PRO A 117 7.02 11.79 15.28
C PRO A 117 8.51 11.58 15.54
N VAL A 118 8.97 10.35 15.33
CA VAL A 118 10.36 9.93 15.49
C VAL A 118 10.91 9.63 14.10
N ALA A 119 12.11 10.12 13.80
CA ALA A 119 12.71 9.90 12.49
C ALA A 119 13.03 8.41 12.32
N LEU A 120 12.71 7.88 11.14
CA LEU A 120 13.02 6.49 10.80
C LEU A 120 14.48 6.39 10.36
N GLU A 121 15.32 5.71 11.16
CA GLU A 121 16.74 5.59 10.85
C GLU A 121 17.03 4.60 9.72
N ARG A 122 16.27 3.50 9.66
CA ARG A 122 16.44 2.43 8.66
C ARG A 122 15.11 1.77 8.36
N PHE A 123 14.97 1.29 7.12
CA PHE A 123 13.87 0.40 6.78
C PHE A 123 14.09 -0.99 7.37
N GLY A 124 12.99 -1.70 7.67
CA GLY A 124 13.05 -3.11 8.09
C GLY A 124 13.60 -4.06 7.01
N GLU A 125 13.59 -3.62 5.75
CA GLU A 125 14.14 -4.36 4.62
C GLU A 125 15.26 -3.57 3.93
N PRO A 126 16.29 -4.23 3.36
CA PRO A 126 17.38 -3.55 2.65
C PRO A 126 16.94 -2.70 1.45
N MET A 127 15.77 -3.02 0.88
CA MET A 127 15.20 -2.33 -0.26
C MET A 127 13.68 -2.32 -0.18
N LEU A 128 13.11 -1.13 -0.11
CA LEU A 128 11.67 -0.92 0.00
C LEU A 128 11.02 -0.77 -1.38
N ASP A 129 9.97 -1.54 -1.66
CA ASP A 129 9.15 -1.31 -2.84
C ASP A 129 8.22 -0.11 -2.63
N CYS A 130 8.32 0.85 -3.55
CA CYS A 130 7.61 2.12 -3.55
C CYS A 130 6.77 2.27 -4.83
N SER A 131 6.20 1.15 -5.30
CA SER A 131 5.37 1.07 -6.52
C SER A 131 3.92 1.53 -6.30
N VAL A 132 3.45 1.48 -5.06
CA VAL A 132 2.05 1.76 -4.68
C VAL A 132 1.99 2.68 -3.47
N HIS A 133 0.88 3.41 -3.36
CA HIS A 133 0.57 4.15 -2.14
C HIS A 133 0.42 3.19 -0.96
N ARG A 134 0.80 3.67 0.23
CA ARG A 134 0.56 2.97 1.49
C ARG A 134 -0.66 3.56 2.18
N SER A 135 -0.97 3.05 3.37
CA SER A 135 -2.17 3.43 4.10
C SER A 135 -2.29 4.94 4.27
N TRP A 136 -3.52 5.44 4.14
CA TRP A 136 -3.88 6.78 4.59
C TRP A 136 -3.81 6.84 6.11
N CYS A 137 -3.64 8.04 6.67
CA CYS A 137 -3.83 8.23 8.11
C CYS A 137 -5.29 7.94 8.49
N MET A 138 -5.48 7.30 9.65
CA MET A 138 -6.79 6.95 10.17
C MET A 138 -7.70 8.18 10.26
N GLN A 139 -8.88 8.09 9.67
CA GLN A 139 -9.81 9.21 9.52
C GLN A 139 -11.26 8.72 9.39
N LEU A 140 -12.21 9.58 9.69
CA LEU A 140 -13.63 9.36 9.46
C LEU A 140 -14.03 10.06 8.15
N THR A 141 -14.47 9.29 7.16
CA THR A 141 -14.85 9.83 5.85
C THR A 141 -16.11 10.70 5.93
N PHE A 142 -16.11 11.85 5.28
CA PHE A 142 -17.31 12.67 5.09
C PHE A 142 -17.88 12.52 3.66
N PRO A 143 -19.22 12.41 3.48
CA PRO A 143 -20.29 12.33 4.47
C PRO A 143 -20.61 10.91 4.98
N MET A 144 -19.89 9.88 4.55
CA MET A 144 -20.27 8.48 4.76
C MET A 144 -20.10 7.98 6.21
N ASN A 145 -19.33 8.70 7.05
CA ASN A 145 -19.00 8.33 8.43
C ASN A 145 -18.40 6.93 8.56
N ILE A 146 -17.58 6.52 7.59
CA ILE A 146 -16.84 5.26 7.61
C ILE A 146 -15.41 5.56 8.03
N VAL A 147 -14.91 4.81 9.02
CA VAL A 147 -13.50 4.89 9.42
C VAL A 147 -12.65 4.14 8.39
N ILE A 148 -11.66 4.82 7.83
CA ILE A 148 -10.69 4.28 6.89
C ILE A 148 -9.27 4.60 7.33
N GLY A 149 -8.28 3.98 6.68
CA GLY A 149 -6.86 4.23 6.93
C GLY A 149 -6.32 3.45 8.13
N SER A 150 -5.12 3.84 8.55
CA SER A 150 -4.35 3.21 9.63
C SER A 150 -3.63 4.29 10.43
N GLU A 151 -3.30 4.01 11.69
CA GLU A 151 -2.38 4.85 12.47
C GLU A 151 -0.97 4.84 11.87
N ASP A 152 -0.57 3.71 11.28
CA ASP A 152 0.62 3.63 10.42
C ASP A 152 0.32 4.27 9.06
N GLY A 153 0.44 5.60 9.01
CA GLY A 153 0.10 6.41 7.84
C GLY A 153 1.12 7.49 7.49
N LEU A 154 2.27 7.57 8.19
CA LEU A 154 3.28 8.62 8.02
C LEU A 154 4.18 8.37 6.79
N PHE A 155 3.55 8.43 5.63
CA PHE A 155 4.18 8.21 4.33
C PHE A 155 4.17 9.49 3.48
N LEU A 156 5.18 9.60 2.61
CA LEU A 156 5.23 10.57 1.54
C LEU A 156 5.45 9.88 0.19
N ASN A 157 5.21 10.63 -0.88
CA ASN A 157 5.38 10.18 -2.25
C ASN A 157 6.24 11.20 -3.00
N VAL A 158 7.18 10.74 -3.81
CA VAL A 158 8.03 11.56 -4.66
C VAL A 158 7.74 11.23 -6.12
N TYR A 159 7.52 12.28 -6.92
CA TYR A 159 7.33 12.21 -8.37
C TYR A 159 8.37 13.12 -9.01
N THR A 160 9.13 12.62 -9.98
CA THR A 160 10.23 13.36 -10.59
C THR A 160 10.35 13.05 -12.08
N PRO A 161 10.63 14.04 -12.96
CA PRO A 161 10.86 13.78 -14.37
C PRO A 161 12.23 13.10 -14.62
N GLU A 162 13.20 13.26 -13.71
CA GLU A 162 14.58 12.79 -13.91
C GLU A 162 15.15 12.17 -12.62
N ILE A 163 15.89 11.08 -12.74
CA ILE A 163 16.69 10.49 -11.65
C ILE A 163 18.13 10.47 -12.10
N HIS A 164 19.01 11.16 -11.37
CA HIS A 164 20.41 11.31 -11.78
C HIS A 164 21.34 10.19 -11.28
N GLY A 165 20.85 9.22 -10.50
CA GLY A 165 21.68 8.15 -9.95
C GLY A 165 22.91 8.72 -9.24
N ASP A 166 24.07 8.07 -9.38
CA ASP A 166 25.34 8.54 -8.80
C ASP A 166 25.98 9.73 -9.57
N GLN A 167 25.38 10.23 -10.66
CA GLN A 167 25.89 11.37 -11.45
C GLN A 167 25.29 12.72 -11.01
N VAL A 168 25.08 12.88 -9.70
CA VAL A 168 24.40 14.04 -9.09
C VAL A 168 25.15 15.36 -9.30
N GLU A 169 26.48 15.33 -9.46
CA GLU A 169 27.32 16.54 -9.40
C GLU A 169 27.36 17.37 -10.70
N SER A 170 26.98 16.82 -11.85
CA SER A 170 27.08 17.53 -13.15
C SER A 170 25.74 17.96 -13.77
N MET A 171 24.61 17.64 -13.13
CA MET A 171 23.27 17.91 -13.66
C MET A 171 22.56 19.00 -12.87
N LYS A 172 21.81 19.85 -13.58
CA LYS A 172 20.99 20.92 -12.97
C LYS A 172 19.85 20.29 -12.18
N ARG A 173 19.86 20.47 -10.86
CA ARG A 173 18.77 20.04 -9.98
C ARG A 173 17.49 20.84 -10.24
N LEU A 174 16.35 20.19 -10.05
CA LEU A 174 15.03 20.73 -10.34
C LEU A 174 14.39 21.38 -9.10
N PRO A 175 13.57 22.44 -9.27
CA PRO A 175 12.77 22.97 -8.17
C PRO A 175 11.86 21.88 -7.57
N VAL A 176 11.64 21.95 -6.25
CA VAL A 176 10.83 20.97 -5.52
C VAL A 176 9.55 21.64 -5.03
N MET A 177 8.41 21.01 -5.27
CA MET A 177 7.10 21.44 -4.80
C MET A 177 6.53 20.42 -3.81
N ILE A 178 6.36 20.81 -2.55
CA ILE A 178 5.75 19.95 -1.52
C ILE A 178 4.28 20.36 -1.33
N TYR A 179 3.36 19.44 -1.64
CA TYR A 179 1.94 19.63 -1.44
C TYR A 179 1.47 19.08 -0.09
N VAL A 180 0.86 19.94 0.73
CA VAL A 180 0.16 19.58 1.96
C VAL A 180 -1.34 19.56 1.68
N HIS A 181 -1.96 18.39 1.83
CA HIS A 181 -3.39 18.23 1.55
C HIS A 181 -4.28 18.94 2.58
N GLY A 182 -5.48 19.33 2.14
CA GLY A 182 -6.55 19.87 2.98
C GLY A 182 -7.37 18.79 3.71
N GLY A 183 -8.61 19.12 4.06
CA GLY A 183 -9.54 18.21 4.76
C GLY A 183 -9.78 18.58 6.23
N ALA A 184 -9.76 19.89 6.55
CA ALA A 184 -10.07 20.44 7.87
C ALA A 184 -9.26 19.83 9.04
N PHE A 185 -8.09 19.25 8.76
CA PHE A 185 -7.30 18.45 9.70
C PHE A 185 -8.00 17.17 10.20
N GLN A 186 -9.07 16.72 9.56
CA GLN A 186 -9.88 15.55 9.94
C GLN A 186 -9.78 14.40 8.93
N GLU A 187 -9.67 14.72 7.64
CA GLU A 187 -9.61 13.76 6.54
C GLU A 187 -8.62 14.21 5.45
N GLY A 188 -8.39 13.37 4.44
CA GLY A 188 -7.49 13.58 3.32
C GLY A 188 -6.29 12.63 3.30
N ALA A 189 -5.58 12.63 2.17
CA ALA A 189 -4.35 11.85 1.96
C ALA A 189 -3.52 12.45 0.81
N GLY A 190 -2.21 12.22 0.81
CA GLY A 190 -1.30 12.64 -0.25
C GLY A 190 -1.35 11.80 -1.53
N ASP A 191 -2.39 11.00 -1.76
CA ASP A 191 -2.45 10.07 -2.87
C ASP A 191 -2.64 10.75 -4.23
N SER A 192 -1.99 10.23 -5.27
CA SER A 192 -2.08 10.83 -6.61
C SER A 192 -3.43 10.59 -7.29
N PHE A 193 -4.27 9.70 -6.76
CA PHE A 193 -5.65 9.58 -7.21
C PHE A 193 -6.45 10.84 -6.88
N VAL A 194 -6.18 11.46 -5.73
CA VAL A 194 -6.82 12.70 -5.29
C VAL A 194 -6.06 13.92 -5.83
N TYR A 195 -4.73 13.88 -5.76
CA TYR A 195 -3.85 14.99 -6.13
C TYR A 195 -2.91 14.58 -7.26
N ASN A 196 -3.39 14.69 -8.50
CA ASN A 196 -2.64 14.30 -9.69
C ASN A 196 -1.38 15.20 -9.88
N PRO A 197 -0.16 14.66 -9.77
CA PRO A 197 1.07 15.45 -9.88
C PRO A 197 1.52 15.69 -11.33
N LEU A 198 0.95 14.97 -12.30
CA LEU A 198 1.46 14.92 -13.67
C LEU A 198 1.52 16.29 -14.36
N PRO A 199 0.52 17.19 -14.24
CA PRO A 199 0.60 18.51 -14.85
C PRO A 199 1.77 19.35 -14.32
N LEU A 200 2.11 19.21 -13.04
CA LEU A 200 3.28 19.91 -12.47
C LEU A 200 4.59 19.26 -12.95
N LEU A 201 4.65 17.93 -13.07
CA LEU A 201 5.83 17.27 -13.62
C LEU A 201 6.14 17.71 -15.06
N GLU A 202 5.13 18.04 -15.87
CA GLU A 202 5.31 18.55 -17.23
C GLU A 202 6.05 19.90 -17.28
N GLU A 203 5.94 20.70 -16.21
CA GLU A 203 6.66 21.98 -16.01
C GLU A 203 8.11 21.80 -15.52
N GLY A 204 8.58 20.55 -15.36
CA GLY A 204 9.96 20.27 -14.99
C GLY A 204 10.28 20.50 -13.50
N VAL A 205 9.32 20.20 -12.62
CA VAL A 205 9.54 20.23 -11.15
C VAL A 205 9.48 18.83 -10.54
N VAL A 206 10.09 18.66 -9.38
CA VAL A 206 9.87 17.49 -8.52
C VAL A 206 8.67 17.76 -7.62
N VAL A 207 7.73 16.83 -7.56
CA VAL A 207 6.54 16.96 -6.72
C VAL A 207 6.61 15.97 -5.57
N VAL A 208 6.39 16.47 -4.36
CA VAL A 208 6.28 15.66 -3.14
C VAL A 208 4.87 15.83 -2.57
N THR A 209 4.20 14.73 -2.26
CA THR A 209 2.95 14.74 -1.49
C THR A 209 3.16 13.94 -0.21
N LEU A 210 2.42 14.25 0.86
CA LEU A 210 2.58 13.56 2.13
C LEU A 210 1.25 13.35 2.85
N ASN A 211 1.22 12.35 3.72
CA ASN A 211 0.23 12.19 4.77
C ASN A 211 0.74 12.80 6.07
N TYR A 212 -0.15 13.22 6.95
CA TYR A 212 0.13 13.63 8.33
C TYR A 212 -1.02 13.19 9.23
N ARG A 213 -0.80 12.99 10.54
CA ARG A 213 -1.88 12.54 11.43
C ARG A 213 -3.04 13.54 11.46
N LEU A 214 -4.25 13.00 11.49
CA LEU A 214 -5.51 13.74 11.41
C LEU A 214 -6.34 13.58 12.69
N GLY A 215 -7.37 14.41 12.82
CA GLY A 215 -8.34 14.39 13.91
C GLY A 215 -7.68 14.36 15.29
N PRO A 216 -8.26 13.62 16.25
CA PRO A 216 -7.69 13.50 17.58
C PRO A 216 -6.26 12.94 17.59
N LEU A 217 -5.90 12.03 16.68
CA LEU A 217 -4.55 11.47 16.63
C LEU A 217 -3.47 12.49 16.28
N GLY A 218 -3.81 13.47 15.45
CA GLY A 218 -2.90 14.55 15.05
C GLY A 218 -2.96 15.77 15.94
N PHE A 219 -4.10 16.06 16.56
CA PHE A 219 -4.37 17.40 17.11
C PHE A 219 -4.95 17.40 18.52
N LEU A 220 -5.05 16.25 19.20
CA LEU A 220 -5.39 16.22 20.63
C LEU A 220 -4.37 17.04 21.44
N CYS A 221 -4.86 17.93 22.30
CA CYS A 221 -4.07 18.67 23.27
C CYS A 221 -4.62 18.36 24.66
N LEU A 222 -3.82 17.70 25.48
CA LEU A 222 -4.12 17.33 26.87
C LEU A 222 -2.82 17.42 27.69
N PRO A 223 -2.37 18.63 28.06
CA PRO A 223 -1.09 18.84 28.74
C PRO A 223 -0.96 18.05 30.05
N GLU A 224 -2.06 17.81 30.76
CA GLU A 224 -2.12 17.04 32.01
C GLU A 224 -1.68 15.58 31.80
N ALA A 225 -1.85 15.06 30.57
CA ALA A 225 -1.38 13.74 30.16
C ALA A 225 -0.05 13.80 29.37
N GLY A 226 0.62 14.96 29.34
CA GLY A 226 1.86 15.17 28.58
C GLY A 226 1.67 15.33 27.06
N ILE A 227 0.44 15.56 26.59
CA ILE A 227 0.12 15.68 25.17
C ILE A 227 -0.02 17.16 24.80
N TYR A 228 1.02 17.76 24.24
CA TYR A 228 1.07 19.20 23.93
C TYR A 228 0.48 19.61 22.57
N GLY A 229 -0.25 18.71 21.90
CA GLY A 229 -0.89 19.00 20.61
C GLY A 229 0.04 19.13 19.41
N ASN A 230 -0.58 19.46 18.27
CA ASN A 230 0.04 19.74 16.98
C ASN A 230 0.96 18.62 16.47
N MET A 231 0.62 17.37 16.75
CA MET A 231 1.37 16.21 16.25
C MET A 231 1.31 16.14 14.72
N GLY A 232 0.16 16.44 14.11
CA GLY A 232 0.04 16.54 12.64
C GLY A 232 0.98 17.59 12.02
N LEU A 233 1.14 18.77 12.64
CA LEU A 233 2.11 19.78 12.16
C LEU A 233 3.57 19.33 12.38
N LYS A 234 3.83 18.60 13.47
CA LYS A 234 5.16 18.03 13.72
C LYS A 234 5.49 16.93 12.69
N ASP A 235 4.49 16.15 12.25
CA ASP A 235 4.60 15.17 11.17
C ASP A 235 4.98 15.84 9.85
N GLN A 236 4.26 16.90 9.47
CA GLN A 236 4.57 17.70 8.28
C GLN A 236 6.01 18.24 8.31
N ARG A 237 6.45 18.79 9.45
CA ARG A 237 7.85 19.23 9.61
C ARG A 237 8.84 18.08 9.46
N MET A 238 8.52 16.89 9.98
CA MET A 238 9.39 15.73 9.82
C MET A 238 9.51 15.32 8.34
N ALA A 239 8.41 15.35 7.59
CA ALA A 239 8.43 15.15 6.15
C ALA A 239 9.27 16.22 5.43
N PHE A 240 9.21 17.49 5.84
CA PHE A 240 10.05 18.55 5.25
C PHE A 240 11.53 18.32 5.52
N ARG A 241 11.90 17.88 6.73
CA ARG A 241 13.28 17.48 7.05
C ARG A 241 13.72 16.29 6.20
N TRP A 242 12.83 15.32 5.99
CA TRP A 242 13.10 14.20 5.09
C TRP A 242 13.36 14.70 3.66
N VAL A 243 12.57 15.65 3.14
CA VAL A 243 12.80 16.22 1.81
C VAL A 243 14.16 16.93 1.75
N GLN A 244 14.49 17.76 2.75
CA GLN A 244 15.79 18.44 2.83
C GLN A 244 16.98 17.48 2.77
N GLN A 245 16.87 16.32 3.44
CA GLN A 245 17.93 15.33 3.50
C GLN A 245 18.04 14.47 2.24
N ASN A 246 16.93 14.19 1.56
CA ASN A 246 16.86 13.10 0.59
C ASN A 246 16.55 13.54 -0.85
N ILE A 247 15.95 14.72 -1.07
CA ILE A 247 15.36 15.05 -2.38
C ILE A 247 16.39 15.18 -3.50
N SER A 248 17.65 15.46 -3.18
CA SER A 248 18.75 15.48 -4.16
C SER A 248 18.94 14.14 -4.85
N GLN A 249 18.64 13.02 -4.16
CA GLN A 249 18.72 11.67 -4.72
C GLN A 249 17.63 11.41 -5.78
N PHE A 250 16.60 12.26 -5.82
CA PHE A 250 15.50 12.23 -6.77
C PHE A 250 15.60 13.34 -7.83
N GLY A 251 16.76 14.01 -7.92
CA GLY A 251 16.99 15.11 -8.87
C GLY A 251 16.47 16.48 -8.42
N GLY A 252 15.90 16.58 -7.23
CA GLY A 252 15.41 17.85 -6.68
C GLY A 252 16.51 18.70 -6.04
N ASP A 253 16.32 20.02 -6.03
CA ASP A 253 17.20 20.96 -5.33
C ASP A 253 16.67 21.23 -3.90
N PRO A 254 17.37 20.77 -2.84
CA PRO A 254 16.94 21.04 -1.46
C PRO A 254 16.96 22.54 -1.10
N ASN A 255 17.68 23.37 -1.86
CA ASN A 255 17.74 24.82 -1.65
C ASN A 255 16.65 25.60 -2.41
N ASN A 256 15.85 24.93 -3.24
CA ASN A 256 14.78 25.54 -4.03
C ASN A 256 13.47 24.78 -3.84
N VAL A 257 12.94 24.87 -2.62
CA VAL A 257 11.74 24.16 -2.16
C VAL A 257 10.59 25.15 -1.98
N THR A 258 9.46 24.87 -2.64
CA THR A 258 8.20 25.58 -2.45
C THR A 258 7.21 24.67 -1.74
N VAL A 259 6.69 25.09 -0.59
CA VAL A 259 5.61 24.40 0.11
C VAL A 259 4.28 25.07 -0.23
N PHE A 260 3.29 24.29 -0.64
CA PHE A 260 1.96 24.78 -1.01
C PHE A 260 0.88 23.81 -0.52
N GLY A 261 -0.35 24.29 -0.40
CA GLY A 261 -1.46 23.49 0.09
C GLY A 261 -2.79 24.19 -0.15
N ALA A 262 -3.89 23.44 -0.01
CA ALA A 262 -5.26 23.95 -0.16
C ALA A 262 -6.05 23.78 1.15
N SER A 263 -6.90 24.76 1.51
CA SER A 263 -7.74 24.71 2.72
C SER A 263 -6.88 24.53 3.98
N ALA A 264 -7.13 23.51 4.82
CA ALA A 264 -6.29 23.18 5.98
C ALA A 264 -4.81 22.96 5.62
N GLY A 265 -4.51 22.55 4.38
CA GLY A 265 -3.16 22.50 3.84
C GLY A 265 -2.54 23.89 3.70
N SER A 266 -3.30 24.88 3.21
CA SER A 266 -2.85 26.29 3.16
C SER A 266 -2.62 26.84 4.57
N THR A 267 -3.51 26.53 5.52
CA THR A 267 -3.32 26.87 6.93
C THR A 267 -2.05 26.25 7.50
N SER A 268 -1.75 25.00 7.15
CA SER A 268 -0.51 24.32 7.53
C SER A 268 0.72 25.06 6.99
N VAL A 269 0.71 25.45 5.71
CA VAL A 269 1.81 26.24 5.10
C VAL A 269 2.02 27.55 5.86
N GLN A 270 0.94 28.26 6.17
CA GLN A 270 1.00 29.49 6.96
C GLN A 270 1.59 29.26 8.36
N MET A 271 1.17 28.20 9.05
CA MET A 271 1.71 27.84 10.38
C MET A 271 3.20 27.51 10.32
N HIS A 272 3.66 26.83 9.27
CA HIS A 272 5.07 26.53 9.08
C HIS A 272 5.90 27.78 8.78
N TYR A 273 5.39 28.71 7.98
CA TYR A 273 6.05 29.99 7.72
C TYR A 273 6.25 30.82 9.01
N GLN A 274 5.28 30.75 9.92
CA GLN A 274 5.34 31.45 11.21
C GLN A 274 6.22 30.76 12.25
N SER A 275 6.35 29.43 12.18
CA SER A 275 7.08 28.63 13.17
C SER A 275 8.60 28.73 12.95
N GLU A 276 9.33 29.17 13.98
CA GLU A 276 10.81 29.18 13.96
C GLU A 276 11.41 27.80 13.72
N GLN A 277 10.71 26.73 14.12
CA GLN A 277 11.18 25.36 14.01
C GLN A 277 11.10 24.82 12.57
N SER A 278 10.49 25.57 11.65
CA SER A 278 10.30 25.23 10.24
C SER A 278 10.97 26.24 9.28
N ARG A 279 11.65 27.26 9.81
CA ARG A 279 12.47 28.18 9.03
C ARG A 279 13.83 27.59 8.70
#